data_AF-R9N6M7-F1
#
_entry.id   AF-R9N6M7-F1
#
_cell.length_a   1.000
_cell.length_b   1.000
_cell.length_c   1.000
_cell.angle_alpha   90.00
_cell.angle_beta   90.00
_cell.angle_gamma   90.00
#
_symmetry.space_group_name_H-M   'P 1'
#
loop_
_entity.id
_entity.type
_entity.pdbx_description
1 polymer ?
#
loop_
_entity_poly.entity_id
_entity_poly.type
_entity_poly.pdbx_seq_one_letter_code
_entity_poly.pdbx_strand_id
1 'polypeptide(L)'
;MPGKELLSGKALLDKLYDQPELFKYYMRNKRWAEAKSRYDTTRDVLLFLQADEEMLNEFFGERGERGVILREGLFPEDEVQKAFYEAVVKRDGGYENKNYEPLQKNSA
;
A
#
# COMPACT_ATOMS: atom_id res chain seq x y z
N MET A 1 30.87 3.78 3.93
CA MET A 1 29.44 4.06 3.69
C MET A 1 28.81 4.21 5.07
N PRO A 2 28.24 5.36 5.45
CA PRO A 2 27.54 5.47 6.72
C PRO A 2 26.38 4.47 6.70
N GLY A 3 26.40 3.54 7.66
CA GLY A 3 25.41 2.48 7.78
C GLY A 3 24.02 3.10 7.91
N LYS A 4 23.06 2.59 7.14
CA LYS A 4 21.65 2.90 7.38
C LYS A 4 21.34 2.48 8.81
N GLU A 5 21.15 3.44 9.70
CA GLU A 5 20.62 3.16 11.03
C GLU A 5 19.29 2.42 10.87
N LEU A 6 19.11 1.37 11.66
CA LEU A 6 17.85 0.67 11.76
C LEU A 6 16.80 1.70 12.21
N LEU A 7 15.67 1.80 11.51
CA LEU A 7 14.59 2.69 11.95
C LEU A 7 14.16 2.29 13.36
N SER A 8 14.05 3.26 14.25
CA SER A 8 13.39 3.04 15.54
C SER A 8 11.92 2.69 15.31
N GLY A 9 11.29 1.98 16.25
CA GLY A 9 9.87 1.62 16.15
C GLY A 9 8.96 2.83 15.94
N LYS A 10 9.26 3.96 16.60
CA LYS A 10 8.55 5.22 16.40
C LYS A 10 8.71 5.76 14.98
N ALA A 11 9.93 5.80 14.46
CA ALA A 11 10.18 6.31 13.10
C ALA A 11 9.55 5.42 12.02
N LEU A 12 9.40 4.12 12.29
CA LEU A 12 8.66 3.22 11.41
C LEU A 12 7.16 3.53 11.43
N LEU A 13 6.57 3.70 12.61
CA LEU A 13 5.16 4.06 12.76
C LEU A 13 4.87 5.42 12.10
N ASP A 14 5.68 6.45 12.34
CA ASP A 14 5.51 7.76 11.70
C ASP A 14 5.46 7.62 10.17
N LYS A 15 6.36 6.83 9.59
CA LYS A 15 6.38 6.54 8.15
C LYS A 15 5.17 5.76 7.66
N LEU A 16 4.57 4.90 8.49
CA LEU A 16 3.33 4.19 8.16
C LEU A 16 2.15 5.16 8.12
N TYR A 17 2.05 6.06 9.10
CA TYR A 17 1.00 7.10 9.13
C TYR A 17 1.14 8.15 8.02
N ASP A 18 2.33 8.30 7.41
CA ASP A 18 2.50 9.11 6.19
C ASP A 18 1.94 8.43 4.93
N GLN A 19 1.81 7.09 4.90
CA GLN A 19 1.40 6.37 3.69
C GLN A 19 -0.01 6.71 3.19
N PRO A 20 -1.04 6.84 4.06
CA PRO A 20 -2.38 7.27 3.63
C PRO A 20 -2.38 8.65 2.96
N GLU A 21 -1.58 9.61 3.45
CA GLU A 21 -1.52 10.94 2.86
C GLU A 21 -0.79 10.92 1.50
N LEU A 22 0.27 10.12 1.37
CA LEU A 22 0.92 9.86 0.09
C LEU A 22 -0.03 9.16 -0.90
N PHE A 23 -0.85 8.23 -0.42
CA PHE A 23 -1.87 7.57 -1.23
C PHE A 23 -2.86 8.58 -1.80
N LYS A 24 -3.45 9.43 -0.94
CA LYS A 24 -4.38 10.48 -1.37
C LYS A 24 -3.73 11.43 -2.36
N TYR A 25 -2.47 11.80 -2.14
CA TYR A 25 -1.69 12.59 -3.09
C TYR A 25 -1.59 11.92 -4.47
N TYR A 26 -1.22 10.63 -4.53
CA TYR A 26 -1.12 9.90 -5.79
C TYR A 26 -2.49 9.70 -6.47
N MET A 27 -3.55 9.46 -5.69
CA MET A 27 -4.92 9.38 -6.19
C MET A 27 -5.36 10.67 -6.89
N ARG A 28 -5.14 11.83 -6.26
CA ARG A 28 -5.45 13.15 -6.86
C ARG A 28 -4.69 13.40 -8.15
N ASN A 29 -3.45 12.90 -8.22
CA ASN A 29 -2.58 13.03 -9.40
C ASN A 29 -2.75 11.90 -10.43
N LYS A 30 -3.74 11.00 -10.27
CA LYS A 30 -4.01 9.87 -11.17
C LYS A 30 -2.80 8.93 -11.35
N ARG A 31 -1.94 8.86 -10.33
CA ARG A 31 -0.75 7.99 -10.25
C ARG A 31 -1.15 6.68 -9.56
N TRP A 32 -1.93 5.88 -10.27
CA TRP A 32 -2.66 4.74 -9.70
C TRP A 32 -1.75 3.61 -9.18
N ALA A 33 -0.67 3.31 -9.90
CA ALA A 33 0.27 2.26 -9.49
C ALA A 33 1.02 2.65 -8.21
N GLU A 34 1.42 3.92 -8.10
CA GLU A 34 2.06 4.45 -6.89
C GLU A 34 1.08 4.50 -5.71
N ALA A 35 -0.17 4.91 -5.95
CA ALA A 35 -1.23 4.83 -4.93
C ALA A 35 -1.41 3.39 -4.43
N LYS A 36 -1.65 2.42 -5.32
CA LYS A 36 -1.74 0.99 -4.96
C LYS A 36 -0.53 0.54 -4.13
N SER A 37 0.68 0.92 -4.55
CA SER A 37 1.91 0.58 -3.83
C SER A 37 1.93 1.11 -2.39
N ARG A 38 1.40 2.30 -2.10
CA ARG A 38 1.32 2.83 -0.72
C ARG A 38 0.41 1.97 0.15
N TYR A 39 -0.75 1.59 -0.39
CA TYR A 39 -1.70 0.71 0.29
C TYR A 39 -1.09 -0.67 0.57
N ASP A 40 -0.55 -1.34 -0.47
CA ASP A 40 0.04 -2.68 -0.34
C ASP A 40 1.21 -2.69 0.65
N THR A 41 2.10 -1.71 0.57
CA THR A 41 3.25 -1.61 1.48
C THR A 41 2.80 -1.47 2.94
N THR A 42 1.78 -0.64 3.19
CA THR A 42 1.26 -0.44 4.54
C THR A 42 0.64 -1.73 5.09
N ARG A 43 -0.18 -2.40 4.27
CA ARG A 43 -0.79 -3.69 4.61
C ARG A 43 0.28 -4.73 4.93
N ASP A 44 1.27 -4.89 4.05
CA ASP A 44 2.28 -5.94 4.19
C ASP A 44 3.17 -5.70 5.42
N VAL A 45 3.52 -4.45 5.71
CA VAL A 45 4.28 -4.10 6.92
C VAL A 45 3.46 -4.35 8.20
N LEU A 46 2.19 -3.92 8.24
CA LEU A 46 1.34 -4.14 9.42
C LEU A 46 1.10 -5.63 9.68
N LEU A 47 0.89 -6.42 8.62
CA LEU A 47 0.81 -7.88 8.71
C LEU A 47 2.12 -8.49 9.23
N PHE A 48 3.27 -8.04 8.73
CA PHE A 48 4.57 -8.54 9.17
C PHE A 48 4.85 -8.23 10.66
N LEU A 49 4.42 -7.05 11.13
CA LEU A 49 4.53 -6.64 12.52
C LEU A 49 3.48 -7.28 13.45
N GLN A 50 2.53 -8.04 12.90
CA GLN A 50 1.39 -8.59 13.65
C GLN A 50 0.62 -7.50 14.39
N ALA A 51 0.32 -6.41 13.70
CA ALA A 51 -0.51 -5.32 14.23
C ALA A 51 -1.85 -5.87 14.76
N ASP A 52 -2.34 -5.27 15.84
CA ASP A 52 -3.63 -5.66 16.41
C ASP A 52 -4.81 -5.18 15.55
N GLU A 53 -5.99 -5.71 15.86
CA GLU A 53 -7.21 -5.43 15.11
C GLU A 53 -7.57 -3.94 15.12
N GLU A 54 -7.33 -3.24 16.24
CA GLU A 54 -7.62 -1.81 16.34
C GLU A 54 -6.75 -0.99 15.39
N MET A 55 -5.45 -1.29 15.31
CA MET A 55 -4.55 -0.64 14.35
C MET A 55 -4.93 -0.99 12.91
N LEU A 56 -5.29 -2.24 12.62
CA LEU A 56 -5.76 -2.60 11.27
C LEU A 56 -7.04 -1.85 10.89
N ASN A 57 -8.00 -1.76 11.81
CA ASN A 57 -9.26 -1.02 11.60
C ASN A 57 -9.03 0.49 11.46
N GLU A 58 -8.03 1.05 12.15
CA GLU A 58 -7.63 2.45 11.93
C GLU A 58 -7.17 2.69 10.49
N PHE A 59 -6.28 1.83 9.97
CA PHE A 59 -5.73 2.02 8.63
C PHE A 59 -6.71 1.67 7.51
N PHE A 60 -7.45 0.57 7.65
CA PHE A 60 -8.23 -0.03 6.57
C PHE A 60 -9.75 0.05 6.75
N GLY A 61 -10.20 0.54 7.91
CA GLY A 61 -11.61 0.61 8.24
C GLY A 61 -12.16 -0.72 8.73
N GLU A 62 -13.44 -0.70 9.09
CA GLU A 62 -14.17 -1.85 9.59
C GLU A 62 -15.47 -2.01 8.81
N ARG A 63 -15.79 -3.25 8.44
CA ARG A 63 -17.03 -3.59 7.72
C ARG A 63 -17.97 -4.39 8.61
N GLY A 64 -19.25 -4.06 8.50
CA GLY A 64 -20.33 -4.83 9.10
C GLY A 64 -20.87 -5.83 8.09
N GLU A 65 -22.19 -5.95 8.07
CA GLU A 65 -22.89 -6.73 7.05
C GLU A 65 -22.64 -6.19 5.64
N ARG A 66 -23.03 -6.96 4.62
CA ARG A 66 -22.75 -6.64 3.21
C ARG A 66 -23.17 -5.21 2.85
N GLY A 67 -22.19 -4.38 2.52
CA GLY A 67 -22.39 -2.99 2.11
C GLY A 67 -22.42 -1.97 3.26
N VAL A 68 -22.23 -2.42 4.51
CA VAL A 68 -22.16 -1.55 5.69
C VAL A 68 -20.70 -1.29 6.05
N ILE A 69 -20.30 -0.02 6.01
CA ILE A 69 -19.04 0.46 6.57
C ILE A 69 -19.32 0.90 8.01
N LEU A 70 -18.69 0.24 8.98
CA LEU A 70 -18.80 0.58 10.40
C LEU A 70 -17.81 1.69 10.77
N ARG A 71 -16.63 1.68 10.15
CA ARG A 71 -15.58 2.69 10.33
C ARG A 71 -14.82 2.90 9.03
N GLU A 72 -14.63 4.15 8.64
CA GLU A 72 -13.73 4.50 7.53
C GLU A 72 -12.28 4.40 7.98
N GLY A 73 -11.44 3.79 7.15
CA GLY A 73 -10.00 3.72 7.36
C GLY A 73 -9.27 4.98 6.90
N LEU A 74 -8.01 5.12 7.32
CA LEU A 74 -7.11 6.14 6.77
C LEU A 74 -6.93 6.02 5.26
N PHE A 75 -7.02 4.80 4.72
CA PHE A 75 -7.18 4.51 3.30
C PHE A 75 -8.66 4.35 2.94
N PRO A 76 -9.29 5.34 2.28
CA PRO A 76 -10.70 5.25 1.90
C PRO A 76 -10.95 4.10 0.93
N GLU A 77 -11.93 3.26 1.23
CA GLU A 77 -12.15 2.00 0.52
C GLU A 77 -12.45 2.21 -0.98
N ASP A 78 -13.29 3.20 -1.29
CA ASP A 78 -13.69 3.55 -2.65
C ASP A 78 -12.48 3.98 -3.51
N GLU A 79 -11.58 4.77 -2.91
CA GLU A 79 -10.32 5.17 -3.53
C GLU A 79 -9.38 3.98 -3.74
N VAL A 80 -9.28 3.07 -2.77
CA VAL A 80 -8.47 1.85 -2.89
C VAL A 80 -8.98 0.98 -4.04
N GLN A 81 -10.28 0.71 -4.10
CA GLN A 81 -10.89 -0.06 -5.19
C GLN A 81 -10.60 0.57 -6.56
N LYS A 82 -10.74 1.89 -6.65
CA LYS A 82 -10.44 2.64 -7.88
C LYS A 82 -8.97 2.55 -8.27
N ALA A 83 -8.05 2.67 -7.31
CA ALA A 83 -6.61 2.55 -7.55
C ALA A 83 -6.27 1.17 -8.14
N PHE A 84 -6.81 0.10 -7.57
CA PHE A 84 -6.60 -1.27 -8.05
C PHE A 84 -7.17 -1.48 -9.44
N TYR A 85 -8.41 -1.03 -9.70
CA TYR A 85 -9.03 -1.14 -11.01
C TYR A 85 -8.23 -0.42 -12.10
N GLU A 86 -7.82 0.82 -11.86
CA GLU A 86 -7.07 1.59 -12.85
C GLU A 86 -5.63 1.08 -13.03
N ALA A 87 -4.96 0.64 -11.96
CA ALA A 87 -3.56 0.20 -12.02
C ALA A 87 -3.40 -1.21 -12.61
N VAL A 88 -4.23 -2.16 -12.18
CA VAL A 88 -4.07 -3.59 -12.53
C VAL A 88 -4.97 -3.98 -13.68
N VAL A 89 -6.27 -3.68 -13.60
CA VAL A 89 -7.26 -4.19 -14.56
C VAL A 89 -7.18 -3.44 -15.88
N LYS A 90 -7.09 -2.10 -15.83
CA LYS A 90 -7.20 -1.27 -17.03
C LYS A 90 -5.88 -0.99 -17.74
N ARG A 91 -4.78 -0.84 -16.99
CA ARG A 91 -3.49 -0.35 -17.54
C ARG A 91 -2.39 -1.39 -17.59
N ASP A 92 -2.62 -2.59 -17.09
CA ASP A 92 -1.58 -3.63 -16.98
C ASP A 92 -0.31 -3.16 -16.24
N GLY A 93 -0.42 -2.11 -15.42
CA GLY A 93 0.71 -1.34 -14.89
C GLY A 93 1.17 -1.79 -13.51
N GLY A 94 0.54 -2.83 -12.95
CA GLY A 94 0.95 -3.44 -11.69
C GLY A 94 2.25 -4.21 -11.83
N TYR A 95 3.02 -4.35 -10.73
CA TYR A 95 4.19 -5.24 -10.70
C TYR A 95 3.81 -6.67 -11.10
N GLU A 96 2.63 -7.12 -10.69
CA GLU A 96 2.06 -8.44 -10.97
C GLU A 96 1.89 -8.74 -12.47
N ASN A 97 1.88 -7.70 -13.31
CA ASN A 97 1.67 -7.82 -14.75
C ASN A 97 2.95 -7.62 -15.56
N LYS A 98 4.10 -7.38 -14.91
CA LYS A 98 5.38 -7.30 -15.60
C LYS A 98 5.84 -8.70 -16.00
N ASN A 99 6.05 -8.93 -17.29
CA ASN A 99 6.69 -10.14 -17.79
C ASN A 99 8.09 -10.29 -17.19
N TYR A 100 8.44 -11.50 -16.77
CA TYR A 100 9.79 -11.81 -16.30
C TYR A 100 10.81 -11.59 -17.43
N GLU A 101 11.77 -10.71 -17.21
CA GLU A 101 12.95 -10.62 -18.08
C GLU A 101 14.04 -11.56 -17.56
N PRO A 102 14.52 -12.52 -18.38
CA PRO A 102 15.60 -13.41 -17.99
C PRO A 102 16.85 -12.61 -17.63
N LEU A 103 17.50 -12.99 -16.53
CA LEU A 103 18.82 -12.46 -16.17
C LEU A 103 19.78 -12.67 -17.35
N GLN A 104 20.39 -11.58 -17.84
CA GLN A 104 21.42 -11.68 -18.88
C GLN A 104 22.58 -12.51 -18.33
N LYS A 105 22.83 -13.67 -18.96
CA LYS A 105 24.03 -14.45 -18.69
C LYS A 105 25.23 -13.63 -19.16
N ASN A 106 25.96 -13.06 -18.22
CA ASN A 106 27.31 -12.60 -18.50
C ASN A 106 28.14 -13.84 -18.87
N SER A 107 28.49 -13.97 -20.15
CA SER A 107 29.44 -14.94 -20.63
C SER A 107 30.78 -14.69 -19.92
N ALA A 108 31.21 -15.68 -19.14
CA ALA A 108 32.53 -15.73 -18.53
C ALA A 108 33.63 -15.90 -19.59
#